data_AF-A0A959PMB6-F1
#
_entry.id   AF-A0A959PMB6-F1
#
_cell.length_a   1.000
_cell.length_b   1.000
_cell.length_c   1.000
_cell.angle_alpha   90.00
_cell.angle_beta   90.00
_cell.angle_gamma   90.00
#
_symmetry.space_group_name_H-M   'P 1'
#
loop_
_entity.id
_entity.type
_entity.pdbx_description
1 polymer ?
#
loop_
_entity_poly.entity_id
_entity_poly.type
_entity_poly.pdbx_seq_one_letter_code
_entity_poly.pdbx_strand_id
1 'polypeptide(L)'
;MTTTRHRFQRQYLDQILATEDKHLQKLHQLVADALQEQELISQNLLNPPVETFSRGQRVADKVATFGGSWTFITTFLIILITWIVINIILATKAFDPYPFILLNLVLSCIAAIQAPVIMMSQNRKEEKDRQRAENDYLVNLKAEIEVRNLHQKLNLLMEEQFQTLLDIQKYQTELLEAIHRKKTP
;
A
#
# COMPACT_ATOMS: atom_id res chain seq x y z
N MET A 1 69.44 7.02 -12.57
CA MET A 1 68.24 7.47 -13.33
C MET A 1 67.01 6.55 -13.16
N THR A 2 67.08 5.43 -12.45
CA THR A 2 65.98 4.46 -12.31
C THR A 2 64.99 4.72 -11.16
N THR A 3 65.37 5.48 -10.12
CA THR A 3 64.55 5.67 -8.91
C THR A 3 63.35 6.63 -9.08
N THR A 4 63.40 7.56 -10.03
CA THR A 4 62.35 8.59 -10.20
C THR A 4 61.10 8.04 -10.91
N ARG A 5 61.26 7.07 -11.82
CA ARG A 5 60.16 6.50 -12.62
C ARG A 5 59.22 5.63 -11.78
N HIS A 6 59.76 4.86 -10.82
CA HIS A 6 58.95 4.02 -9.91
C HIS A 6 58.09 4.85 -8.94
N ARG A 7 58.51 6.06 -8.58
CA ARG A 7 57.78 6.93 -7.64
C ARG A 7 56.53 7.55 -8.28
N PHE A 8 56.64 7.98 -9.54
CA PHE A 8 55.51 8.46 -10.34
C PHE A 8 54.49 7.35 -10.62
N GLN A 9 54.95 6.14 -10.90
CA GLN A 9 54.08 5.01 -11.20
C GLN A 9 53.28 4.56 -9.98
N ARG A 10 53.87 4.58 -8.77
CA ARG A 10 53.15 4.37 -7.52
C ARG A 10 52.13 5.48 -7.24
N GLN A 11 52.49 6.75 -7.40
CA GLN A 11 51.53 7.84 -7.21
C GLN A 11 50.34 7.77 -8.17
N TYR A 12 50.56 7.36 -9.42
CA TYR A 12 49.49 7.17 -10.40
C TYR A 12 48.57 5.98 -10.06
N LEU A 13 49.15 4.87 -9.60
CA LEU A 13 48.41 3.72 -9.07
C LEU A 13 47.60 4.08 -7.82
N ASP A 14 48.19 4.77 -6.85
CA ASP A 14 47.51 5.21 -5.64
C ASP A 14 46.36 6.18 -5.97
N GLN A 15 46.54 7.02 -6.98
CA GLN A 15 45.50 7.95 -7.45
C GLN A 15 44.35 7.24 -8.18
N ILE A 16 44.64 6.20 -8.97
CA ILE A 16 43.62 5.36 -9.60
C ILE A 16 42.85 4.58 -8.54
N LEU A 17 43.57 3.90 -7.62
CA LEU A 17 42.96 3.13 -6.53
C LEU A 17 42.10 4.03 -5.63
N ALA A 18 42.59 5.21 -5.26
CA ALA A 18 41.81 6.18 -4.47
C ALA A 18 40.59 6.72 -5.24
N THR A 19 40.67 6.80 -6.58
CA THR A 19 39.53 7.22 -7.41
C THR A 19 38.50 6.10 -7.54
N GLU A 20 38.93 4.85 -7.68
CA GLU A 20 38.08 3.66 -7.69
C GLU A 20 37.37 3.47 -6.35
N ASP A 21 38.08 3.54 -5.22
CA ASP A 21 37.48 3.44 -3.88
C ASP A 21 36.42 4.53 -3.65
N LYS A 22 36.70 5.76 -4.10
CA LYS A 22 35.75 6.88 -3.98
C LYS A 22 34.51 6.67 -4.86
N HIS A 23 34.68 6.05 -6.03
CA HIS A 23 33.56 5.73 -6.92
C HIS A 23 32.71 4.57 -6.37
N LEU A 24 33.36 3.54 -5.81
CA LEU A 24 32.70 2.42 -5.14
C LEU A 24 31.93 2.86 -3.89
N GLN A 25 32.48 3.78 -3.10
CA GLN A 25 31.77 4.41 -1.99
C GLN A 25 30.53 5.16 -2.45
N LYS A 26 30.66 5.95 -3.53
CA LYS A 26 29.54 6.71 -4.08
C LYS A 26 28.45 5.78 -4.63
N LEU A 27 28.84 4.67 -5.26
CA LEU A 27 27.91 3.65 -5.72
C LEU A 27 27.20 2.98 -4.55
N HIS A 28 27.91 2.61 -3.49
CA HIS A 28 27.31 2.05 -2.27
C HIS A 28 26.33 3.02 -1.63
N GLN A 29 26.67 4.31 -1.59
CA GLN A 29 25.81 5.34 -1.01
C GLN A 29 24.53 5.52 -1.84
N LEU A 30 24.64 5.55 -3.17
CA LEU A 30 23.48 5.64 -4.07
C LEU A 30 22.58 4.40 -3.99
N VAL A 31 23.17 3.20 -3.90
CA VAL A 31 22.41 1.96 -3.74
C VAL A 31 21.73 1.91 -2.38
N ALA A 32 22.41 2.34 -1.31
CA ALA A 32 21.83 2.43 0.03
C ALA A 32 20.65 3.40 0.07
N ASP A 33 20.80 4.59 -0.51
CA ASP A 33 19.73 5.59 -0.60
C ASP A 33 18.52 5.05 -1.39
N ALA A 34 18.75 4.40 -2.54
CA ALA A 34 17.68 3.84 -3.36
C ALA A 34 16.93 2.66 -2.70
N LEU A 35 17.65 1.80 -1.97
CA LEU A 35 17.04 0.71 -1.21
C LEU A 35 16.23 1.25 -0.02
N GLN A 36 16.75 2.27 0.66
CA GLN A 36 16.05 2.93 1.76
C GLN A 36 14.78 3.64 1.26
N GLU A 37 14.84 4.30 0.10
CA GLU A 37 13.68 4.91 -0.54
C GLU A 37 12.63 3.86 -0.93
N GLN A 38 13.05 2.74 -1.53
CA GLN A 38 12.14 1.61 -1.81
C GLN A 38 11.48 1.04 -0.55
N GLU A 39 12.24 0.88 0.53
CA GLU A 39 11.72 0.36 1.78
C GLU A 39 10.75 1.34 2.45
N LEU A 40 11.04 2.64 2.42
CA LEU A 40 10.15 3.69 2.92
C LEU A 40 8.85 3.79 2.13
N ILE A 41 8.91 3.66 0.80
CA ILE A 41 7.72 3.62 -0.06
C ILE A 41 6.91 2.35 0.24
N SER A 42 7.56 1.19 0.32
CA SER A 42 6.89 -0.07 0.64
C SER A 42 6.28 -0.06 2.04
N GLN A 43 6.96 0.50 3.03
CA GLN A 43 6.45 0.62 4.40
C GLN A 43 5.29 1.62 4.49
N ASN A 44 5.33 2.77 3.81
CA ASN A 44 4.21 3.72 3.80
C ASN A 44 2.98 3.14 3.09
N LEU A 45 3.17 2.36 2.03
CA LEU A 45 2.08 1.64 1.35
C LEU A 45 1.43 0.58 2.26
N LEU A 46 2.25 -0.17 3.00
CA LEU A 46 1.79 -1.25 3.90
C LEU A 46 1.22 -0.72 5.22
N ASN A 47 1.76 0.40 5.73
CA ASN A 47 1.39 1.01 6.99
C ASN A 47 1.20 2.52 6.79
N PRO A 48 0.03 2.96 6.27
CA PRO A 48 -0.24 4.38 6.13
C PRO A 48 -0.17 5.07 7.50
N PRO A 49 0.36 6.31 7.57
CA PRO A 49 0.48 7.05 8.82
C PRO A 49 -0.89 7.19 9.50
N VAL A 50 -0.92 6.94 10.81
CA VAL A 50 -2.15 7.01 11.60
C VAL A 50 -2.66 8.45 11.60
N GLU A 51 -3.78 8.70 10.93
CA GLU A 51 -4.38 10.03 10.91
C GLU A 51 -4.70 10.51 12.34
N THR A 52 -4.12 11.66 12.72
CA THR A 52 -4.40 12.30 13.99
C THR A 52 -5.77 12.98 13.91
N PHE A 53 -6.82 12.29 14.36
CA PHE A 53 -8.18 12.84 14.34
C PHE A 53 -8.31 14.07 15.24
N SER A 54 -8.89 15.14 14.70
CA SER A 54 -9.37 16.27 15.50
C SER A 54 -10.47 15.80 16.48
N ARG A 55 -10.58 16.45 17.65
CA ARG A 55 -11.58 16.12 18.68
C ARG A 55 -13.01 16.06 18.11
N GLY A 56 -13.35 16.93 17.17
CA GLY A 56 -14.67 16.93 16.51
C GLY A 56 -14.91 15.71 15.62
N GLN A 57 -13.89 15.26 14.88
CA GLN A 57 -13.99 14.06 14.04
C GLN A 57 -14.20 12.80 14.87
N ARG A 58 -13.58 12.73 16.06
CA ARG A 58 -13.72 11.60 16.98
C ARG A 58 -15.12 11.50 17.57
N VAL A 59 -15.76 12.63 17.86
CA VAL A 59 -17.16 12.68 18.32
C VAL A 59 -18.11 12.30 17.18
N ALA A 60 -17.90 12.85 15.97
CA ALA A 60 -18.71 12.50 14.80
C ALA A 60 -18.65 11.00 14.45
N ASP A 61 -17.48 10.36 14.53
CA ASP A 61 -17.36 8.91 14.31
C ASP A 61 -18.14 8.09 15.35
N LYS A 62 -18.08 8.48 16.63
CA LYS A 62 -18.86 7.83 17.69
C LYS A 62 -20.36 8.01 17.50
N VAL A 63 -20.80 9.20 17.10
CA VAL A 63 -22.22 9.48 16.83
C VAL A 63 -22.71 8.70 15.63
N ALA A 64 -21.93 8.61 14.54
CA ALA A 64 -22.30 7.85 13.36
C ALA A 64 -22.37 6.34 13.61
N THR A 65 -21.41 5.79 14.37
CA THR A 65 -21.40 4.37 14.74
C THR A 65 -22.51 4.01 15.73
N PHE A 66 -22.81 4.90 16.68
CA PHE A 66 -23.92 4.70 17.63
C PHE A 66 -25.28 4.82 16.94
N GLY A 67 -25.47 5.83 16.08
CA GLY A 67 -26.71 6.04 15.34
C GLY A 67 -27.03 4.95 14.32
N GLY A 68 -26.03 4.17 13.88
CA GLY A 68 -26.20 3.02 12.98
C GLY A 68 -26.53 1.69 13.68
N SER A 69 -26.62 1.65 15.01
CA SER A 69 -26.87 0.40 15.75
C SER A 69 -28.36 0.07 15.86
N TRP A 70 -28.70 -1.21 15.69
CA TRP A 70 -30.04 -1.74 15.96
C TRP A 70 -30.50 -1.55 17.41
N THR A 71 -29.57 -1.53 18.37
CA THR A 71 -29.86 -1.28 19.79
C THR A 71 -30.25 0.18 20.06
N PHE A 72 -29.73 1.13 19.27
CA PHE A 72 -30.10 2.54 19.37
C PHE A 72 -31.54 2.75 18.88
N ILE A 73 -31.90 2.17 17.72
CA ILE A 73 -33.23 2.27 17.13
C ILE A 73 -34.30 1.75 18.09
N THR A 74 -34.07 0.57 18.67
CA THR A 74 -35.01 -0.07 19.61
C THR A 74 -35.16 0.73 20.91
N THR A 75 -34.07 1.20 21.50
CA THR A 75 -34.11 2.04 22.71
C THR A 75 -34.80 3.38 22.46
N PHE A 76 -34.52 4.03 21.32
CA PHE A 76 -35.14 5.28 20.93
C PHE A 76 -36.66 5.13 20.77
N LEU A 77 -37.12 4.04 20.13
CA LEU A 77 -38.54 3.74 19.99
C LEU A 77 -39.24 3.57 21.36
N ILE A 78 -38.60 2.85 22.29
CA ILE A 78 -39.14 2.66 23.65
C ILE A 78 -39.29 3.99 24.38
N ILE A 79 -38.30 4.88 24.28
CA ILE A 79 -38.35 6.22 24.89
C ILE A 79 -39.51 7.03 24.30
N LEU A 80 -39.70 7.01 22.98
CA LEU A 80 -40.80 7.72 22.32
C LEU A 80 -42.17 7.20 22.79
N ILE A 81 -42.35 5.88 22.82
CA ILE A 81 -43.59 5.27 23.30
C ILE A 81 -43.84 5.65 24.76
N THR A 82 -42.80 5.61 25.61
CA THR A 82 -42.90 5.98 27.02
C THR A 82 -43.29 7.46 27.18
N TRP A 83 -42.70 8.36 26.39
CA TRP A 83 -43.03 9.79 26.40
C TRP A 83 -44.49 10.05 26.02
N ILE A 84 -44.97 9.38 24.96
CA ILE A 84 -46.36 9.47 24.50
C ILE A 84 -47.31 8.98 25.59
N VAL A 85 -47.03 7.81 26.19
CA VAL A 85 -47.86 7.20 27.24
C VAL A 85 -47.95 8.11 28.47
N ILE A 86 -46.82 8.66 28.94
CA ILE A 86 -46.80 9.57 30.10
C ILE A 86 -47.65 10.82 29.84
N ASN A 87 -47.51 11.44 28.66
CA ASN A 87 -48.26 12.66 28.33
C ASN A 87 -49.75 12.40 28.11
N ILE A 88 -50.14 11.23 27.58
CA ILE A 88 -51.55 10.84 27.47
C ILE A 88 -52.17 10.63 28.86
N ILE A 89 -51.47 9.94 29.78
CA ILE A 89 -51.97 9.66 31.13
C ILE A 89 -52.11 10.96 31.95
N LEU A 90 -51.16 11.89 31.81
CA LEU A 90 -51.20 13.17 32.53
C LEU A 90 -52.32 14.11 32.04
N ALA A 91 -52.86 13.89 30.83
CA ALA A 91 -53.99 14.59 30.22
C ALA A 91 -54.06 16.11 30.48
N THR A 92 -54.65 16.53 31.60
CA THR A 92 -54.83 17.94 31.99
C THR A 92 -53.59 18.61 32.57
N LYS A 93 -52.58 17.85 33.00
CA LYS A 93 -51.25 18.34 33.43
C LYS A 93 -50.13 17.94 32.47
N ALA A 94 -50.47 17.51 31.26
CA ALA A 94 -49.48 17.06 30.28
C ALA A 94 -48.53 18.19 29.89
N PHE A 95 -47.23 17.87 29.85
CA PHE A 95 -46.18 18.80 29.44
C PHE A 95 -46.18 19.01 27.92
N ASP A 96 -46.57 17.98 27.17
CA ASP A 96 -46.72 17.99 25.71
C ASP A 96 -48.06 17.34 25.32
N PRO A 97 -49.19 18.08 25.37
CA PRO A 97 -50.50 17.56 24.99
C PRO A 97 -50.56 17.21 23.50
N TYR A 98 -51.45 16.28 23.12
CA TYR A 98 -51.74 15.99 21.72
C TYR A 98 -52.10 17.29 20.98
N PRO A 99 -51.42 17.67 19.88
CA PRO A 99 -50.68 16.83 18.91
C PRO A 99 -49.14 16.72 19.08
N PHE A 100 -48.59 16.84 20.30
CA PHE A 100 -47.16 16.66 20.64
C PHE A 100 -46.19 17.59 19.90
N ILE A 101 -46.33 18.91 20.11
CA ILE A 101 -45.53 19.92 19.40
C ILE A 101 -44.05 19.87 19.79
N LEU A 102 -43.74 19.58 21.06
CA LEU A 102 -42.36 19.56 21.54
C LEU A 102 -41.61 18.34 21.03
N LEU A 103 -42.25 17.17 21.05
CA LEU A 103 -41.70 15.95 20.48
C LEU A 103 -41.40 16.13 18.98
N ASN A 104 -42.35 16.71 18.22
CA ASN A 104 -42.15 16.99 16.79
C ASN A 104 -40.99 17.97 16.52
N LEU A 105 -40.85 19.01 17.34
CA LEU A 105 -39.75 19.97 17.22
C LEU A 105 -38.38 19.29 17.44
N VAL A 106 -38.26 18.49 18.51
CA VAL A 106 -37.03 17.77 18.84
C VAL A 106 -36.67 16.76 17.74
N LEU A 107 -37.63 15.96 17.26
CA LEU A 107 -37.40 15.00 16.17
C LEU A 107 -36.95 15.70 14.89
N SER A 108 -37.57 16.83 14.54
CA SER A 108 -37.21 17.61 13.36
C SER A 108 -35.78 18.16 13.45
N CYS A 109 -35.37 18.63 14.64
CA CYS A 109 -34.01 19.12 14.87
C CYS A 109 -32.97 17.99 14.77
N ILE A 110 -33.25 16.81 15.35
CA ILE A 110 -32.38 15.64 15.26
C ILE A 110 -32.23 15.19 13.80
N ALA A 111 -33.33 15.10 13.06
CA ALA A 111 -33.33 14.71 11.65
C ALA A 111 -32.53 15.69 10.78
N ALA A 112 -32.65 17.00 11.02
CA ALA A 112 -31.91 18.03 10.29
C ALA A 112 -30.38 17.89 10.45
N ILE A 113 -29.92 17.50 11.64
CA ILE A 113 -28.48 17.31 11.92
C ILE A 113 -27.99 15.93 11.45
N GLN A 114 -28.87 14.93 11.33
CA GLN A 114 -28.50 13.58 10.90
C GLN A 114 -27.87 13.55 9.51
N ALA A 115 -28.50 14.16 8.50
CA ALA A 115 -28.02 14.06 7.12
C ALA A 115 -26.58 14.60 6.92
N PRO A 116 -26.20 15.79 7.44
CA PRO A 116 -24.82 16.26 7.40
C PRO A 116 -23.84 15.38 8.16
N VAL A 117 -24.22 14.86 9.34
CA VAL A 117 -23.34 13.98 10.13
C VAL A 117 -23.10 12.65 9.41
N ILE A 118 -24.15 12.08 8.81
CA ILE A 118 -24.04 10.89 7.97
C ILE A 118 -23.14 11.18 6.77
N MET A 119 -23.36 12.28 6.05
CA MET A 119 -22.54 12.68 4.90
C MET A 119 -21.07 12.91 5.29
N MET A 120 -20.79 13.57 6.41
CA MET A 120 -19.43 13.73 6.93
C MET A 120 -18.77 12.40 7.30
N SER A 121 -19.55 11.43 7.80
CA SER A 121 -19.05 10.08 8.08
C SER A 121 -18.80 9.28 6.80
N GLN A 122 -19.63 9.47 5.77
CA GLN A 122 -19.49 8.86 4.46
C GLN A 122 -18.26 9.41 3.72
N ASN A 123 -18.10 10.73 3.61
CA ASN A 123 -16.94 11.37 2.98
C ASN A 123 -15.61 10.89 3.61
N ARG A 124 -15.57 10.70 4.94
CA ARG A 124 -14.37 10.17 5.62
C ARG A 124 -14.11 8.70 5.29
N LYS A 125 -15.14 7.88 5.14
CA LYS A 125 -14.97 6.48 4.73
C LYS A 125 -14.51 6.38 3.28
N GLU A 126 -15.14 7.15 2.39
CA GLU A 126 -14.78 7.21 0.98
C GLU A 126 -13.33 7.65 0.77
N GLU A 127 -12.86 8.66 1.52
CA GLU A 127 -11.46 9.09 1.47
C GLU A 127 -10.49 7.96 1.87
N LYS A 128 -10.81 7.23 2.95
CA LYS A 128 -10.01 6.07 3.39
C LYS A 128 -10.05 4.93 2.38
N ASP A 129 -11.21 4.67 1.79
CA ASP A 129 -11.40 3.62 0.79
C ASP A 129 -10.64 3.98 -0.51
N ARG A 130 -10.62 5.26 -0.90
CA ARG A 130 -9.82 5.76 -2.01
C ARG A 130 -8.32 5.57 -1.78
N GLN A 131 -7.82 5.98 -0.62
CA GLN A 131 -6.41 5.79 -0.27
C GLN A 131 -6.00 4.31 -0.27
N ARG A 132 -6.87 3.43 0.26
CA ARG A 132 -6.65 1.98 0.20
C ARG A 132 -6.61 1.48 -1.24
N ALA A 133 -7.54 1.90 -2.09
CA ALA A 133 -7.56 1.51 -3.49
C ALA A 133 -6.32 1.98 -4.26
N GLU A 134 -5.81 3.18 -3.98
CA GLU A 134 -4.55 3.68 -4.56
C GLU A 134 -3.34 2.83 -4.11
N ASN A 135 -3.26 2.50 -2.82
CA ASN A 135 -2.19 1.63 -2.31
C ASN A 135 -2.25 0.22 -2.92
N ASP A 136 -3.43 -0.37 -2.98
CA ASP A 136 -3.65 -1.69 -3.59
C ASP A 136 -3.26 -1.68 -5.08
N TYR A 137 -3.59 -0.60 -5.80
CA TYR A 137 -3.18 -0.41 -7.20
C TYR A 137 -1.65 -0.37 -7.34
N LEU A 138 -0.95 0.39 -6.49
CA LEU A 138 0.51 0.48 -6.53
C LEU A 138 1.20 -0.85 -6.19
N VAL A 139 0.68 -1.59 -5.23
CA VAL A 139 1.16 -2.95 -4.90
C VAL A 139 0.97 -3.89 -6.08
N ASN A 140 -0.20 -3.86 -6.73
CA ASN A 140 -0.47 -4.70 -7.89
C ASN A 140 0.43 -4.35 -9.08
N LEU A 141 0.65 -3.06 -9.34
CA LEU A 141 1.57 -2.60 -10.39
C LEU A 141 3.00 -3.06 -10.12
N LYS A 142 3.46 -2.97 -8.87
CA LYS A 142 4.78 -3.48 -8.47
C LYS A 142 4.90 -4.99 -8.72
N ALA A 143 3.89 -5.76 -8.33
CA ALA A 143 3.86 -7.20 -8.55
C ALA A 143 3.89 -7.54 -10.05
N GLU A 144 3.15 -6.81 -10.89
CA GLU A 144 3.17 -6.98 -12.35
C GLU A 144 4.56 -6.74 -12.94
N ILE A 145 5.24 -5.67 -12.54
CA ILE A 145 6.61 -5.35 -12.98
C ILE A 145 7.59 -6.44 -12.52
N GLU A 146 7.46 -6.93 -11.29
CA GLU A 146 8.32 -7.99 -10.75
C GLU A 146 8.15 -9.31 -11.52
N VAL A 147 6.90 -9.72 -11.80
CA VAL A 147 6.60 -10.89 -12.65
C VAL A 147 7.19 -10.71 -14.04
N ARG A 148 7.07 -9.53 -14.65
CA ARG A 148 7.65 -9.24 -15.97
C ARG A 148 9.16 -9.36 -15.97
N ASN A 149 9.83 -8.84 -14.94
CA ASN A 149 11.28 -8.95 -14.77
C ASN A 149 11.73 -10.41 -14.59
N LEU A 150 11.00 -11.19 -13.80
CA LEU A 150 11.25 -12.62 -13.64
C LEU A 150 11.10 -13.36 -14.97
N HIS A 151 10.07 -13.04 -15.74
CA HIS A 151 9.83 -13.63 -17.06
C HIS A 151 10.97 -13.32 -18.05
N GLN A 152 11.47 -12.08 -18.06
CA GLN A 152 12.63 -11.70 -18.87
C GLN A 152 13.90 -12.47 -18.48
N LYS A 153 14.20 -12.58 -17.18
CA LYS A 153 15.34 -13.38 -16.69
C LYS A 153 15.21 -14.85 -17.08
N LEU A 154 14.01 -15.42 -16.98
CA LEU A 154 13.74 -16.80 -17.37
C LEU A 154 13.99 -17.01 -18.87
N ASN A 155 13.55 -16.07 -19.71
CA ASN A 155 13.80 -16.15 -21.16
C ASN A 155 15.30 -16.08 -21.49
N LEU A 156 16.07 -15.20 -20.83
CA LEU A 156 17.53 -15.12 -21.00
C LEU A 156 18.22 -16.43 -20.61
N LEU A 157 17.86 -17.00 -19.45
CA LEU A 157 18.40 -18.29 -19.01
C LEU A 157 18.03 -19.42 -19.98
N MET A 158 16.80 -19.43 -20.49
CA MET A 158 16.36 -20.43 -21.45
C MET A 158 17.14 -20.35 -22.78
N GLU A 159 17.44 -19.14 -23.25
CA GLU A 159 18.25 -18.91 -24.43
C GLU A 159 19.70 -19.41 -24.25
N GLU A 160 20.33 -19.13 -23.11
CA GLU A 160 21.66 -19.66 -22.77
C GLU A 160 21.67 -21.21 -22.70
N GLN A 161 20.65 -21.80 -22.07
CA GLN A 161 20.51 -23.26 -22.00
C GLN A 161 20.31 -23.87 -23.39
N PHE A 162 19.53 -23.22 -24.26
CA PHE A 162 19.31 -23.68 -25.62
C PHE A 162 20.61 -23.68 -26.44
N GLN A 163 21.42 -22.62 -26.36
CA GLN A 163 22.73 -22.58 -27.02
C GLN A 163 23.66 -23.68 -26.50
N THR A 164 23.68 -23.88 -25.19
CA THR A 164 24.48 -24.95 -24.56
C THR A 164 24.09 -26.34 -25.11
N LEU A 165 22.79 -26.61 -25.27
CA LEU A 165 22.31 -27.87 -25.84
C LEU A 165 22.72 -28.04 -27.31
N LEU A 166 22.67 -26.97 -28.12
CA LEU A 166 23.12 -27.00 -29.51
C LEU A 166 24.62 -27.29 -29.62
N ASP A 167 25.45 -26.71 -28.75
CA ASP A 167 26.88 -26.95 -28.74
C ASP A 167 27.21 -28.39 -28.34
N ILE A 168 26.50 -28.94 -27.35
CA ILE A 168 26.62 -30.36 -26.98
C ILE A 168 26.24 -31.27 -28.16
N GLN A 169 25.16 -30.96 -28.89
CA GLN A 169 24.73 -31.72 -30.07
C GLN A 169 25.77 -31.68 -31.21
N LYS A 170 26.33 -30.49 -31.49
CA LYS A 170 27.41 -30.35 -32.48
C LYS A 170 28.62 -31.21 -32.09
N TYR A 171 29.04 -31.13 -30.83
CA TYR A 171 30.17 -31.91 -30.34
C TYR A 171 29.94 -33.43 -30.46
N GLN A 172 28.73 -33.90 -30.14
CA GLN A 172 28.35 -35.31 -30.35
C GLN A 172 28.42 -35.71 -31.83
N THR A 173 27.98 -34.84 -32.74
CA THR A 173 28.01 -35.09 -34.18
C THR A 173 29.44 -35.14 -34.72
N GLU A 174 30.30 -34.20 -34.32
CA GLU A 174 31.72 -34.18 -34.70
C GLU A 174 32.47 -35.42 -34.20
N LEU A 175 32.20 -35.87 -32.97
CA LEU A 175 32.74 -37.11 -32.42
C LEU A 175 32.31 -38.33 -33.24
N LEU A 176 31.01 -38.41 -33.59
CA LEU A 176 30.48 -39.50 -34.42
C LEU A 176 31.16 -39.53 -35.79
N GLU A 177 31.33 -38.38 -36.44
CA GLU A 177 32.07 -38.29 -37.70
C GLU A 177 33.54 -38.70 -37.57
N ALA A 178 34.21 -38.29 -36.49
CA ALA A 178 35.60 -38.65 -36.24
C ALA A 178 35.76 -40.16 -36.03
N ILE A 179 34.83 -40.79 -35.30
CA ILE A 179 34.78 -42.24 -35.13
C ILE A 179 34.50 -42.92 -36.47
N HIS A 180 33.56 -42.40 -37.26
CA HIS A 180 33.22 -42.94 -38.58
C HIS A 180 34.42 -42.88 -39.54
N ARG A 181 35.10 -41.73 -39.65
CA ARG A 181 36.33 -41.54 -40.43
C ARG A 181 37.44 -42.50 -40.03
N LYS A 182 37.61 -42.78 -38.74
CA LYS A 182 38.64 -43.70 -38.23
C LYS A 182 38.34 -45.19 -38.49
N LYS A 183 37.08 -45.53 -38.79
CA LYS A 183 36.62 -46.92 -38.98
C LYS A 183 36.50 -47.32 -40.46
N THR A 184 36.47 -46.37 -41.39
CA THR A 184 36.66 -46.62 -42.81
C THR A 184 38.14 -46.86 -43.13
N PRO A 185 38.53 -48.03 -43.68
CA PRO A 185 39.90 -48.34 -44.09
C PRO A 185 40.37 -47.52 -45.30
#